data_AF-A0AAX3A4Y8-F1
#
_entry.id   AF-A0AAX3A4Y8-F1
#
_cell.length_a   1.000
_cell.length_b   1.000
_cell.length_c   1.000
_cell.angle_alpha   90.00
_cell.angle_beta   90.00
_cell.angle_gamma   90.00
#
_symmetry.space_group_name_H-M   'P 1'
#
loop_
_entity.id
_entity.type
_entity.pdbx_description
1 polymer ?
#
loop_
_entity_poly.entity_id
_entity_poly.type
_entity_poly.pdbx_seq_one_letter_code
_entity_poly.pdbx_strand_id
1 'polypeptide(L)'
;MTTRRPVLDTPTVDGDQAVRDLIDHLQRGGDAGDADVYDGMFAADILWGTPKGMVLNGYSHLNPIHRQMMSGPPVVPASRFELAQAVSPAPGVMVAQIRRSALSGGFSEMAMYVLVRRAEKWWVAAAQNTPVVDALPPMSAPR
;
A
#
# COMPACT_ATOMS: atom_id res chain seq x y z
N MET A 1 -2.74 4.25 38.90
CA MET A 1 -2.14 5.22 37.97
C MET A 1 -2.48 4.79 36.56
N THR A 2 -3.26 5.57 35.81
CA THR A 2 -3.49 5.32 34.38
C THR A 2 -2.32 5.93 33.61
N THR A 3 -1.46 5.08 33.04
CA THR A 3 -0.38 5.53 32.17
C THR A 3 -0.98 6.13 30.91
N ARG A 4 -0.77 7.43 30.67
CA ARG A 4 -1.19 8.10 29.44
C ARG A 4 -0.34 7.57 28.27
N ARG A 5 -1.00 7.14 27.19
CA ARG A 5 -0.31 6.69 25.97
C ARG A 5 0.34 7.89 25.26
N PRO A 6 1.59 7.78 24.78
CA PRO A 6 2.23 8.86 24.04
C PRO A 6 1.63 9.00 22.64
N VAL A 7 1.64 10.23 22.12
CA VAL A 7 1.61 10.50 20.68
C VAL A 7 3.06 10.47 20.23
N LEU A 8 3.38 9.67 19.20
CA LEU A 8 4.77 9.40 18.83
C LEU A 8 5.42 10.59 18.14
N ASP A 9 4.74 11.17 17.15
CA ASP A 9 5.17 12.36 16.43
C ASP A 9 3.94 13.05 15.79
N THR A 10 4.16 14.19 15.13
CA THR A 10 3.13 14.95 14.41
C THR A 10 3.31 14.82 12.90
N PRO A 11 2.21 14.73 12.12
CA PRO A 11 2.27 14.81 10.66
C PRO A 11 2.95 16.09 10.18
N THR A 12 3.69 15.96 9.09
CA THR A 12 4.36 17.07 8.40
C THR A 12 3.74 17.28 7.02
N VAL A 13 3.79 18.51 6.52
CA VAL A 13 3.20 18.86 5.20
C VAL A 13 3.80 18.02 4.07
N ASP A 14 5.10 17.73 4.12
CA ASP A 14 5.80 16.89 3.15
C ASP A 14 5.40 15.42 3.25
N GLY A 15 5.19 14.89 4.46
CA GLY A 15 4.70 13.52 4.68
C GLY A 15 3.28 13.32 4.18
N ASP A 16 2.39 14.28 4.46
CA ASP A 16 1.01 14.26 3.94
C ASP A 16 0.99 14.36 2.41
N GLN A 17 1.91 15.14 1.82
CA GLN A 17 2.06 15.21 0.37
C GLN A 17 2.55 13.89 -0.21
N ALA A 18 3.52 13.24 0.43
CA ALA A 18 4.01 11.94 -0.02
C ALA A 18 2.92 10.85 -0.07
N VAL A 19 1.98 10.87 0.88
CA VAL A 19 0.82 9.95 0.87
C VAL A 19 -0.11 10.27 -0.31
N ARG A 20 -0.35 11.55 -0.62
CA ARG A 20 -1.15 11.95 -1.80
C ARG A 20 -0.46 11.52 -3.10
N ASP A 21 0.84 11.78 -3.22
CA ASP A 21 1.63 11.38 -4.38
C ASP A 21 1.59 9.86 -4.59
N LEU A 22 1.66 9.08 -3.51
CA LEU A 22 1.52 7.62 -3.58
C LEU A 22 0.14 7.22 -4.13
N ILE A 23 -0.94 7.79 -3.61
CA ILE A 23 -2.30 7.51 -4.12
C ILE A 23 -2.40 7.84 -5.61
N ASP A 24 -1.83 8.96 -6.04
CA ASP A 24 -1.84 9.37 -7.45
C ASP A 24 -1.03 8.42 -8.34
N HIS A 25 0.11 7.91 -7.86
CA HIS A 25 0.89 6.86 -8.55
C HIS A 25 0.10 5.56 -8.68
N LEU A 26 -0.49 5.08 -7.58
CA LEU A 26 -1.29 3.84 -7.56
C LEU A 26 -2.52 3.96 -8.49
N GLN A 27 -3.22 5.10 -8.45
CA GLN A 27 -4.38 5.34 -9.29
C GLN A 27 -3.99 5.40 -10.77
N ARG A 28 -3.01 6.23 -11.15
CA ARG A 28 -2.58 6.36 -12.55
C ARG A 28 -2.03 5.06 -13.12
N GLY A 29 -1.20 4.35 -12.35
CA GLY A 29 -0.64 3.06 -12.78
C GLY A 29 -1.73 1.99 -12.91
N GLY A 30 -2.69 1.96 -11.98
CA GLY A 30 -3.83 1.05 -12.04
C GLY A 30 -4.75 1.32 -13.24
N ASP A 31 -5.05 2.59 -13.50
CA ASP A 31 -5.92 3.00 -14.62
C ASP A 31 -5.27 2.76 -16.00
N ALA A 32 -3.95 2.95 -16.09
CA ALA A 32 -3.20 2.75 -17.32
C ALA A 32 -2.74 1.29 -17.53
N GLY A 33 -2.83 0.44 -16.51
CA GLY A 33 -2.18 -0.88 -16.53
C GLY A 33 -0.65 -0.77 -16.61
N ASP A 34 -0.08 0.24 -15.96
CA ASP A 34 1.36 0.53 -15.99
C ASP A 34 1.97 0.32 -14.59
N ALA A 35 2.67 -0.81 -14.45
CA ALA A 35 3.33 -1.21 -13.21
C ALA A 35 4.49 -0.29 -12.83
N ASP A 36 5.13 0.37 -13.80
CA ASP A 36 6.28 1.23 -13.52
C ASP A 36 5.82 2.58 -12.97
N VAL A 37 4.67 3.05 -13.43
CA VAL A 37 3.97 4.18 -12.80
C VAL A 37 3.45 3.79 -11.42
N TYR A 38 2.81 2.63 -11.30
CA TYR A 38 2.22 2.13 -10.05
C TYR A 38 3.28 1.98 -8.94
N ASP A 39 4.39 1.31 -9.26
CA ASP A 39 5.49 1.04 -8.33
C ASP A 39 6.51 2.20 -8.26
N GLY A 40 6.26 3.34 -8.90
CA GLY A 40 7.26 4.41 -9.09
C GLY A 40 7.82 5.03 -7.80
N MET A 41 7.13 4.81 -6.67
CA MET A 41 7.57 5.22 -5.33
C MET A 41 8.15 4.08 -4.50
N PHE A 42 8.22 2.84 -5.00
CA PHE A 42 8.65 1.69 -4.22
C PHE A 42 10.16 1.68 -4.06
N ALA A 43 10.62 1.44 -2.83
CA ALA A 43 12.05 1.34 -2.54
C ALA A 43 12.63 0.05 -3.15
N ALA A 44 13.93 0.06 -3.45
CA ALA A 44 14.62 -1.10 -4.00
C ALA A 44 14.51 -2.34 -3.09
N ASP A 45 14.47 -2.13 -1.78
CA ASP A 45 14.39 -3.12 -0.69
C ASP A 45 12.97 -3.26 -0.10
N ILE A 46 11.93 -2.90 -0.85
CA ILE A 46 10.54 -2.97 -0.38
C ILE A 46 10.16 -4.36 0.15
N LEU A 47 9.47 -4.40 1.29
CA LEU A 47 8.74 -5.57 1.76
C LEU A 47 7.29 -5.51 1.29
N TRP A 48 6.81 -6.53 0.59
CA TRP A 48 5.45 -6.55 0.04
C TRP A 48 4.67 -7.77 0.49
N GLY A 49 3.51 -7.56 1.10
CA GLY A 49 2.56 -8.60 1.48
C GLY A 49 1.31 -8.52 0.62
N THR A 50 0.98 -9.63 -0.05
CA THR A 50 -0.24 -9.72 -0.86
C THR A 50 -1.47 -10.04 0.01
N PRO A 51 -2.69 -9.78 -0.48
CA PRO A 51 -3.93 -10.18 0.21
C PRO A 51 -4.07 -11.68 0.46
N LYS A 52 -3.27 -12.51 -0.25
CA LYS A 52 -3.27 -13.98 -0.14
C LYS A 52 -2.20 -14.49 0.82
N GLY A 53 -1.52 -13.61 1.54
CA GLY A 53 -0.49 -13.99 2.52
C GLY A 53 0.88 -14.32 1.92
N MET A 54 1.06 -14.20 0.60
CA MET A 54 2.41 -14.26 0.02
C MET A 54 3.20 -13.01 0.40
N VAL A 55 4.48 -13.18 0.70
CA VAL A 55 5.42 -12.09 1.00
C VAL A 55 6.56 -12.08 -0.02
N LEU A 56 6.97 -10.88 -0.41
CA LEU A 56 8.06 -10.64 -1.35
C LEU A 56 9.02 -9.61 -0.74
N ASN A 57 10.30 -9.73 -1.08
CA ASN A 57 11.34 -8.79 -0.71
C ASN A 57 12.04 -8.31 -2.00
N GLY A 58 12.07 -7.00 -2.16
CA GLY A 58 12.82 -6.30 -3.19
C GLY A 58 12.00 -5.95 -4.42
N TYR A 59 12.21 -4.74 -4.92
CA TYR A 59 11.55 -4.21 -6.11
C TYR A 59 11.82 -5.07 -7.36
N SER A 60 13.04 -5.59 -7.50
CA SER A 60 13.45 -6.42 -8.63
C SER A 60 12.67 -7.72 -8.76
N HIS A 61 12.08 -8.22 -7.67
CA HIS A 61 11.19 -9.38 -7.69
C HIS A 61 9.73 -8.98 -7.86
N LEU A 62 9.32 -7.87 -7.23
CA LEU A 62 7.94 -7.41 -7.21
C LEU A 62 7.47 -6.83 -8.55
N ASN A 63 8.20 -5.85 -9.09
CA ASN A 63 7.75 -5.09 -10.26
C ASN A 63 7.56 -5.96 -11.52
N PRO A 64 8.41 -6.96 -11.83
CA PRO A 64 8.14 -7.88 -12.93
C PRO A 64 6.81 -8.64 -12.79
N ILE A 65 6.41 -8.99 -11.56
CA ILE A 65 5.11 -9.64 -11.30
C ILE A 65 3.98 -8.64 -11.58
N HIS A 66 4.10 -7.40 -11.12
CA HIS A 66 3.12 -6.36 -11.43
C HIS A 66 3.01 -6.09 -12.93
N ARG A 67 4.14 -5.99 -13.67
CA ARG A 67 4.13 -5.87 -15.13
C ARG A 67 3.40 -7.03 -15.79
N GLN A 68 3.68 -8.27 -15.38
CA GLN A 68 2.99 -9.44 -15.91
C GLN A 68 1.48 -9.35 -15.65
N MET A 69 1.07 -9.01 -14.42
CA MET A 69 -0.34 -8.86 -14.05
C MET A 69 -1.04 -7.73 -14.82
N MET A 70 -0.35 -6.62 -15.10
CA MET A 70 -0.95 -5.46 -15.75
C MET A 70 -0.89 -5.51 -17.29
N SER A 71 0.00 -6.33 -17.86
CA SER A 71 0.14 -6.54 -19.32
C SER A 71 -0.95 -7.40 -19.97
N GLY A 72 -1.75 -8.11 -19.17
CA GLY A 72 -2.87 -8.94 -19.64
C GLY A 72 -4.19 -8.16 -19.77
N PRO A 73 -5.30 -8.84 -20.12
CA PRO A 73 -6.64 -8.29 -19.87
C PRO A 73 -6.71 -7.81 -18.42
N PRO A 74 -7.37 -6.67 -18.10
CA PRO A 74 -7.36 -6.11 -16.76
C PRO A 74 -7.67 -7.19 -15.72
N VAL A 75 -6.67 -7.57 -14.92
CA VAL A 75 -6.78 -8.69 -13.95
C VAL A 75 -7.80 -8.36 -12.87
N VAL A 76 -8.15 -7.08 -12.75
CA VAL A 76 -9.08 -6.56 -11.76
C VAL A 76 -9.94 -5.45 -12.38
N PRO A 77 -11.21 -5.30 -11.93
CA PRO A 77 -12.08 -4.22 -12.35
C PRO A 77 -11.45 -2.85 -12.06
N ALA A 78 -11.88 -1.83 -12.81
CA ALA A 78 -11.56 -0.43 -12.52
C ALA A 78 -11.74 -0.17 -11.02
N SER A 79 -10.74 0.44 -10.40
CA SER A 79 -10.64 0.57 -8.95
C SER A 79 -10.34 2.00 -8.56
N ARG A 80 -10.75 2.38 -7.35
CA ARG A 80 -10.44 3.68 -6.74
C ARG A 80 -9.52 3.50 -5.54
N PHE A 81 -8.46 4.29 -5.47
CA PHE A 81 -7.58 4.39 -4.31
C PHE A 81 -7.97 5.59 -3.44
N GLU A 82 -8.13 5.37 -2.14
CA GLU A 82 -8.56 6.39 -1.18
C GLU A 82 -7.80 6.26 0.14
N LEU A 83 -7.37 7.39 0.69
CA LEU A 83 -6.78 7.43 2.03
C LEU A 83 -7.85 7.08 3.07
N ALA A 84 -7.61 6.05 3.88
CA ALA A 84 -8.43 5.75 5.04
C ALA A 84 -7.95 6.48 6.28
N GLN A 85 -6.64 6.42 6.55
CA GLN A 85 -5.98 7.16 7.64
C GLN A 85 -4.47 7.18 7.44
N ALA A 86 -3.79 8.16 8.04
CA ALA A 86 -2.33 8.21 8.08
C ALA A 86 -1.83 8.76 9.42
N VAL A 87 -0.62 8.35 9.79
CA VAL A 87 0.13 8.88 10.94
C VAL A 87 1.58 9.08 10.56
N SER A 88 2.24 10.03 11.21
CA SER A 88 3.70 10.17 11.23
C SER A 88 4.18 9.69 12.60
N PRO A 89 4.75 8.48 12.72
CA PRO A 89 5.21 7.97 14.01
C PRO A 89 6.63 8.43 14.38
N ALA A 90 7.38 8.97 13.42
CA ALA A 90 8.76 9.44 13.60
C ALA A 90 9.15 10.39 12.45
N PRO A 91 10.20 11.22 12.62
CA PRO A 91 10.65 12.11 11.56
C PRO A 91 11.03 11.33 10.30
N GLY A 92 10.47 11.71 9.16
CA GLY A 92 10.74 11.04 7.89
C GLY A 92 10.09 9.66 7.73
N VAL A 93 9.07 9.33 8.55
CA VAL A 93 8.28 8.10 8.40
C VAL A 93 6.79 8.45 8.32
N MET A 94 6.10 7.90 7.33
CA MET A 94 4.63 7.94 7.25
C MET A 94 4.09 6.52 7.21
N VAL A 95 3.01 6.28 7.94
CA VAL A 95 2.24 5.04 7.86
C VAL A 95 0.84 5.38 7.43
N ALA A 96 0.43 4.88 6.27
CA ALA A 96 -0.88 5.17 5.69
C ALA A 96 -1.64 3.87 5.45
N GLN A 97 -2.93 3.88 5.75
CA GLN A 97 -3.87 2.86 5.30
C GLN A 97 -4.61 3.43 4.09
N ILE A 98 -4.46 2.77 2.95
CA ILE A 98 -5.08 3.16 1.69
C ILE A 98 -6.01 2.03 1.26
N ARG A 99 -7.28 2.37 1.02
CA ARG A 99 -8.26 1.46 0.49
C ARG A 99 -8.18 1.45 -1.03
N ARG A 100 -8.28 0.28 -1.62
CA ARG A 100 -8.56 0.10 -3.05
C ARG A 100 -9.94 -0.56 -3.18
N SER A 101 -10.88 0.15 -3.77
CA SER A 101 -12.26 -0.30 -3.95
C SER A 101 -12.54 -0.59 -5.43
N ALA A 102 -13.07 -1.76 -5.76
CA ALA A 102 -13.56 -2.04 -7.11
C ALA A 102 -14.84 -1.23 -7.42
N LEU A 103 -14.88 -0.54 -8.56
CA LEU A 103 -15.99 0.36 -8.92
C LEU A 103 -17.26 -0.37 -9.38
N SER A 104 -17.12 -1.56 -9.96
CA SER A 104 -18.23 -2.37 -10.48
C SER A 104 -18.47 -3.64 -9.67
N GLY A 105 -18.09 -3.62 -8.39
CA GLY A 105 -18.05 -4.82 -7.54
C GLY A 105 -16.84 -5.69 -7.82
N GLY A 106 -16.60 -6.66 -6.93
CA GLY A 106 -15.43 -7.53 -6.98
C GLY A 106 -14.43 -7.25 -5.85
N PHE A 107 -13.18 -7.62 -6.09
CA PHE A 107 -12.15 -7.62 -5.06
C PHE A 107 -11.78 -6.19 -4.62
N SER A 108 -11.91 -5.92 -3.32
CA SER A 108 -11.45 -4.71 -2.67
C SER A 108 -10.47 -5.07 -1.56
N GLU A 109 -9.54 -4.17 -1.26
CA GLU A 109 -8.48 -4.40 -0.28
C GLU A 109 -8.17 -3.13 0.53
N MET A 110 -7.62 -3.35 1.71
CA MET A 110 -6.95 -2.33 2.50
C MET A 110 -5.46 -2.66 2.50
N ALA A 111 -4.61 -1.67 2.25
CA ALA A 111 -3.18 -1.82 2.34
C ALA A 111 -2.60 -0.82 3.34
N MET A 112 -1.75 -1.32 4.25
CA MET A 112 -0.91 -0.46 5.08
C MET A 112 0.41 -0.24 4.37
N TYR A 113 0.70 1.01 4.02
CA TYR A 113 1.96 1.46 3.42
C TYR A 113 2.81 2.14 4.47
N VAL A 114 4.11 1.80 4.50
CA VAL A 114 5.14 2.51 5.25
C VAL A 114 6.00 3.26 4.25
N LEU A 115 5.99 4.59 4.33
CA LEU A 115 6.85 5.45 3.53
C LEU A 115 7.99 5.97 4.42
N VAL A 116 9.19 5.97 3.86
CA VAL A 116 10.41 6.46 4.51
C VAL A 116 11.03 7.52 3.62
N ARG A 117 11.39 8.65 4.23
CA ARG A 117 12.15 9.72 3.58
C ARG A 117 13.62 9.33 3.56
N ARG A 118 14.21 9.27 2.37
CA ARG A 118 15.66 9.12 2.17
C ARG A 118 16.13 10.29 1.33
N ALA A 119 16.98 11.13 1.95
CA ALA A 119 17.27 12.47 1.45
C ALA A 119 15.98 13.28 1.24
N GLU A 120 15.79 13.92 0.09
CA GLU A 120 14.62 14.76 -0.21
C GLU A 120 13.48 14.00 -0.91
N LYS A 121 13.54 12.66 -0.92
CA LYS A 121 12.52 11.82 -1.58
C LYS A 121 11.91 10.80 -0.64
N TRP A 122 10.61 10.61 -0.76
CA TRP A 122 9.83 9.60 -0.06
C TRP A 122 9.73 8.32 -0.88
N TRP A 123 9.89 7.18 -0.22
CA TRP A 123 9.82 5.86 -0.82
C TRP A 123 8.95 4.92 0.02
N VAL A 124 8.19 4.05 -0.61
CA VAL A 124 7.48 2.95 0.07
C VAL A 124 8.50 1.89 0.46
N ALA A 125 8.74 1.75 1.76
CA ALA A 125 9.62 0.75 2.34
C ALA A 125 8.90 -0.58 2.60
N ALA A 126 7.59 -0.52 2.89
CA ALA A 126 6.80 -1.72 3.06
C ALA A 126 5.33 -1.50 2.69
N ALA A 127 4.66 -2.56 2.26
CA ALA A 127 3.22 -2.61 2.18
C ALA A 127 2.68 -3.98 2.60
N GLN A 128 1.53 -4.00 3.27
CA GLN A 128 0.78 -5.22 3.55
C GLN A 128 -0.68 -5.03 3.16
N ASN A 129 -1.12 -5.81 2.20
CA ASN A 129 -2.49 -5.80 1.71
C ASN A 129 -3.32 -6.87 2.42
N THR A 130 -4.58 -6.56 2.68
CA THR A 130 -5.58 -7.47 3.24
C THR A 130 -6.88 -7.34 2.45
N PRO A 131 -7.58 -8.45 2.15
CA PRO A 131 -8.91 -8.40 1.56
C PRO A 131 -9.88 -7.62 2.46
N VAL A 132 -10.75 -6.83 1.85
CA VAL A 132 -11.94 -6.30 2.53
C VAL A 132 -13.05 -7.33 2.34
N VAL A 133 -13.42 -8.02 3.42
CA VAL A 133 -14.47 -9.04 3.44
C VAL A 133 -15.31 -8.90 4.71
N ASP A 134 -16.61 -9.22 4.62
CA ASP A 134 -17.51 -9.17 5.79
C ASP A 134 -17.32 -10.38 6.73
N ALA A 135 -16.78 -11.48 6.20
CA ALA A 135 -16.47 -12.69 6.95
C ALA A 135 -15.07 -13.17 6.62
N LEU A 136 -14.25 -13.39 7.65
CA LEU A 136 -12.97 -14.07 7.50
C LEU A 136 -13.21 -15.55 7.13
N PRO A 137 -12.30 -16.18 6.37
CA PRO A 137 -12.39 -17.61 6.12
C PRO A 137 -12.42 -18.37 7.46
N PRO A 138 -13.17 -19.49 7.54
CA PRO A 138 -13.25 -20.28 8.75
C PRO A 138 -11.84 -20.70 9.18
N MET A 139 -11.49 -20.44 10.44
CA MET A 139 -10.22 -20.93 10.98
C MET A 139 -10.24 -22.45 10.95
N SER A 140 -9.41 -23.06 10.11
CA SER A 140 -9.13 -24.48 10.25
C SER A 140 -8.43 -24.66 11.60
N ALA A 141 -8.91 -25.58 12.44
CA ALA A 141 -8.20 -25.91 13.67
C ALA A 141 -6.74 -26.25 13.33
N PRO A 142 -5.75 -25.79 14.12
CA PRO A 142 -4.37 -26.16 13.90
C PRO A 142 -4.27 -27.70 13.86
N ARG A 143 -3.63 -28.22 12.81
CA ARG A 143 -3.25 -29.64 12.72
C ARG A 143 -2.08 -29.94 13.64
#